data_AF-A0A9P5TLB2-F1
#
_entry.id   AF-A0A9P5TLB2-F1
#
_cell.length_a   1.000
_cell.length_b   1.000
_cell.length_c   1.000
_cell.angle_alpha   90.00
_cell.angle_beta   90.00
_cell.angle_gamma   90.00
#
_symmetry.space_group_name_H-M   'P 1'
#
loop_
_entity.id
_entity.type
_entity.pdbx_description
1 polymer ?
#
loop_
_entity_poly.entity_id
_entity_poly.type
_entity_poly.pdbx_seq_one_letter_code
_entity_poly.pdbx_strand_id
1 'polypeptide(L)'
;MRPNTPHAVVTLEHSVTLGSHYFAMSTMQDTWAGLLHTFVLEKLITNTAHNAFLHVIRQMIIFVHNGLTKDTIEEEDKARAHLPHLQDMQSVTDLLTLCNLGILQHVFDFDTYTHATNSPTDVMTPKQKDELWKYDFNAVPPLHRRAAMHARALALDIIGWFNATYELRGKVNGENITVRPISIAAQFLGVQCSGLLYYKNVALEKGHEGVANCTLEMLRRQI
;
A
#
# COMPACT_ATOMS: atom_id res chain seq x y z
N MET A 1 15.55 4.23 11.52
CA MET A 1 15.85 3.03 10.70
C MET A 1 15.15 3.19 9.36
N ARG A 2 15.71 2.66 8.26
CA ARG A 2 15.00 2.66 6.98
C ARG A 2 13.77 1.74 7.05
N PRO A 3 12.76 1.95 6.18
CA PRO A 3 11.65 1.00 6.07
C PRO A 3 12.16 -0.41 5.77
N ASN A 4 11.37 -1.42 6.13
CA ASN A 4 11.69 -2.83 5.87
C ASN A 4 13.08 -3.29 6.36
N THR A 5 13.59 -2.70 7.46
CA THR A 5 14.88 -3.08 8.05
C THR A 5 14.65 -4.00 9.26
N PRO A 6 15.01 -5.30 9.18
CA PRO A 6 15.01 -6.18 10.35
C PRO A 6 15.95 -5.64 11.42
N HIS A 7 15.48 -5.64 12.67
CA HIS A 7 16.28 -5.18 13.80
C HIS A 7 15.89 -5.94 15.07
N ALA A 8 16.83 -5.98 16.01
CA ALA A 8 16.61 -6.46 17.37
C ALA A 8 17.03 -5.36 18.34
N VAL A 9 16.32 -5.22 19.45
CA VAL A 9 16.60 -4.23 20.49
C VAL A 9 16.93 -4.95 21.78
N VAL A 10 18.06 -4.58 22.39
CA VAL A 10 18.49 -5.08 23.69
C VAL A 10 18.63 -3.90 24.66
N THR A 11 18.06 -4.02 25.85
CA THR A 11 18.17 -3.02 26.91
C THR A 11 19.12 -3.57 27.98
N LEU A 12 20.35 -3.07 28.01
CA LEU A 12 21.40 -3.55 28.92
C LEU A 12 21.32 -2.87 30.30
N GLU A 13 20.78 -1.66 30.35
CA GLU A 13 20.64 -0.84 31.55
C GLU A 13 19.27 -0.16 31.57
N HIS A 14 18.81 0.28 32.74
CA HIS A 14 17.56 1.02 32.87
C HIS A 14 17.58 2.28 32.00
N SER A 15 16.69 2.34 31.01
CA SER A 15 16.67 3.43 30.03
C SER A 15 15.23 3.84 29.69
N VAL A 16 15.08 5.10 29.29
CA VAL A 16 13.86 5.66 28.71
C VAL A 16 14.24 6.21 27.35
N THR A 17 13.57 5.75 26.30
CA THR A 17 13.84 6.16 24.92
C THR A 17 12.61 6.82 24.30
N LEU A 18 12.84 7.81 23.43
CA LEU A 18 11.80 8.45 22.63
C LEU A 18 12.04 8.11 21.16
N GLY A 19 11.01 7.61 20.48
CA GLY A 19 11.10 7.21 19.07
C GLY A 19 9.85 7.64 18.30
N SER A 20 10.00 7.82 16.99
CA SER A 20 8.90 8.13 16.08
C SER A 20 9.07 7.39 14.76
N HIS A 21 7.95 7.25 14.03
CA HIS A 21 7.91 6.69 12.68
C HIS A 21 7.40 7.75 11.71
N TYR A 22 7.93 7.76 10.48
CA TYR A 22 7.44 8.62 9.40
C TYR A 22 7.56 7.88 8.06
N PHE A 23 6.76 8.31 7.08
CA PHE A 23 6.81 7.83 5.71
C PHE A 23 7.48 8.87 4.83
N ALA A 24 8.25 8.42 3.84
CA ALA A 24 8.92 9.28 2.88
C ALA A 24 8.67 8.79 1.46
N MET A 25 8.44 9.73 0.53
CA MET A 25 8.25 9.42 -0.88
C MET A 25 9.44 8.65 -1.47
N SER A 26 10.66 9.03 -1.12
CA SER A 26 11.90 8.44 -1.65
C SER A 26 12.17 7.00 -1.21
N THR A 27 11.35 6.43 -0.33
CA THR A 27 11.47 5.04 0.16
C THR A 27 10.14 4.30 0.07
N MET A 28 9.28 4.69 -0.88
CA MET A 28 7.93 4.14 -0.98
C MET A 28 7.93 2.67 -1.41
N GLN A 29 8.88 2.27 -2.26
CA GLN A 29 9.10 0.86 -2.60
C GLN A 29 9.49 -0.01 -1.40
N ASP A 30 10.41 0.47 -0.56
CA ASP A 30 10.77 -0.24 0.68
C ASP A 30 9.59 -0.28 1.66
N THR A 31 8.81 0.79 1.71
CA THR A 31 7.57 0.85 2.49
C THR A 31 6.58 -0.22 2.02
N TRP A 32 6.35 -0.33 0.71
CA TRP A 32 5.52 -1.37 0.10
C TRP A 32 5.99 -2.77 0.47
N ALA A 33 7.29 -3.05 0.32
CA ALA A 33 7.85 -4.35 0.69
C ALA A 33 7.64 -4.65 2.19
N GLY A 34 7.89 -3.67 3.05
CA GLY A 34 7.62 -3.77 4.48
C GLY A 34 6.15 -4.12 4.78
N LEU A 35 5.21 -3.41 4.15
CA LEU A 35 3.77 -3.65 4.29
C LEU A 35 3.36 -5.04 3.81
N LEU A 36 3.93 -5.53 2.70
CA LEU A 36 3.71 -6.89 2.24
C LEU A 36 4.17 -7.91 3.29
N HIS A 37 5.37 -7.75 3.84
CA HIS A 37 5.88 -8.65 4.87
C HIS A 37 4.99 -8.63 6.12
N THR A 38 4.61 -7.45 6.62
CA THR A 38 3.77 -7.33 7.82
C THR A 38 2.36 -7.86 7.60
N PHE A 39 1.83 -7.77 6.38
CA PHE A 39 0.51 -8.32 6.04
C PHE A 39 0.55 -9.84 5.89
N VAL A 40 1.50 -10.37 5.11
CA VAL A 40 1.60 -11.81 4.82
C VAL A 40 2.08 -12.61 6.03
N LEU A 41 2.94 -12.02 6.87
CA LEU A 41 3.57 -12.66 8.02
C LEU A 41 3.15 -12.00 9.35
N GLU A 42 1.93 -11.47 9.41
CA GLU A 42 1.40 -10.70 10.55
C GLU A 42 1.64 -11.35 11.91
N LYS A 43 1.45 -12.67 12.03
CA LYS A 43 1.63 -13.40 13.29
C LYS A 43 3.10 -13.71 13.63
N LEU A 44 4.01 -13.59 12.67
CA LEU A 44 5.43 -13.87 12.84
C LEU A 44 6.24 -12.60 13.15
N ILE A 45 5.90 -11.49 12.50
CA ILE A 45 6.57 -10.20 12.70
C ILE A 45 5.86 -9.48 13.85
N THR A 46 6.61 -8.99 14.84
CA THR A 46 6.04 -8.17 15.92
C THR A 46 5.81 -6.72 15.46
N ASN A 47 4.86 -5.99 16.07
CA ASN A 47 4.56 -4.58 15.75
C ASN A 47 3.99 -4.36 14.33
N THR A 48 3.14 -5.28 13.88
CA THR A 48 2.60 -5.39 12.51
C THR A 48 1.29 -4.66 12.26
N ALA A 49 0.57 -4.28 13.31
CA ALA A 49 -0.76 -3.69 13.19
C ALA A 49 -0.76 -2.21 13.59
N HIS A 50 -0.77 -1.33 12.59
CA HIS A 50 -1.07 0.07 12.83
C HIS A 50 -1.96 0.62 11.71
N ASN A 51 -3.28 0.46 11.81
CA ASN A 51 -4.26 1.00 10.84
C ASN A 51 -4.05 2.51 10.55
N ALA A 52 -3.36 3.23 11.44
CA ALA A 52 -2.91 4.59 11.22
C ALA A 52 -2.05 4.76 9.95
N PHE A 53 -1.30 3.74 9.49
CA PHE A 53 -0.51 3.88 8.26
C PHE A 53 -1.41 4.15 7.05
N LEU A 54 -2.59 3.50 6.97
CA LEU A 54 -3.55 3.74 5.89
C LEU A 54 -4.00 5.20 5.89
N HIS A 55 -4.19 5.81 7.06
CA HIS A 55 -4.48 7.23 7.17
C HIS A 55 -3.33 8.08 6.61
N VAL A 56 -2.08 7.80 6.98
CA VAL A 56 -0.93 8.55 6.48
C VAL A 56 -0.78 8.42 4.96
N ILE A 57 -0.92 7.21 4.41
CA ILE A 57 -0.90 6.99 2.96
C ILE A 57 -1.98 7.79 2.24
N ARG A 58 -3.22 7.85 2.78
CA ARG A 58 -4.29 8.70 2.23
C ARG A 58 -3.87 10.17 2.21
N GLN A 59 -3.28 10.68 3.29
CA GLN A 59 -2.81 12.07 3.34
C GLN A 59 -1.70 12.33 2.33
N MET A 60 -0.75 11.39 2.17
CA MET A 60 0.30 11.50 1.15
C MET A 60 -0.28 11.55 -0.26
N ILE A 61 -1.29 10.73 -0.57
CA ILE A 61 -1.97 10.75 -1.87
C ILE A 61 -2.67 12.10 -2.11
N ILE A 62 -3.40 12.61 -1.11
CA ILE A 62 -4.07 13.92 -1.21
C ILE A 62 -3.03 15.02 -1.46
N PHE A 63 -1.94 15.02 -0.70
CA PHE A 63 -0.86 15.98 -0.84
C PHE A 63 -0.23 15.95 -2.24
N VAL A 64 0.13 14.76 -2.73
CA VAL A 64 0.72 14.58 -4.06
C VAL A 64 -0.26 14.96 -5.16
N HIS A 65 -1.55 14.61 -5.04
CA HIS A 65 -2.59 15.00 -5.99
C HIS A 65 -2.75 16.52 -6.06
N ASN A 66 -2.82 17.18 -4.90
CA ASN A 66 -2.94 18.63 -4.80
C ASN A 66 -1.75 19.35 -5.44
N GLY A 67 -0.54 18.84 -5.27
CA GLY A 67 0.67 19.43 -5.83
C GLY A 67 0.86 19.15 -7.33
N LEU A 68 0.61 17.93 -7.78
CA LEU A 68 0.88 17.53 -9.17
C LEU A 68 -0.29 17.79 -10.12
N THR A 69 -1.51 17.46 -9.69
CA THR A 69 -2.70 17.46 -10.56
C THR A 69 -3.50 18.75 -10.44
N LYS A 70 -3.54 19.37 -9.26
CA LYS A 70 -4.28 20.62 -9.03
C LYS A 70 -3.41 21.87 -9.04
N ASP A 71 -2.09 21.71 -8.95
CA ASP A 71 -1.11 22.80 -8.84
C ASP A 71 -1.49 23.82 -7.75
N THR A 72 -1.93 23.31 -6.60
CA THR A 72 -2.40 24.13 -5.46
C THR A 72 -1.31 24.43 -4.43
N ILE A 73 -0.08 23.95 -4.68
CA ILE A 73 1.07 24.17 -3.80
C ILE A 73 2.00 25.16 -4.51
N GLU A 74 1.98 26.41 -4.01
CA GLU A 74 2.77 27.53 -4.54
C GLU A 74 4.26 27.21 -4.62
N GLU A 75 4.98 27.85 -5.54
CA GLU A 75 6.40 27.58 -5.77
C GLU A 75 7.28 27.89 -4.54
N GLU A 76 6.92 28.93 -3.78
CA GLU A 76 7.64 29.33 -2.56
C GLU A 76 7.28 28.51 -1.32
N ASP A 77 6.25 27.64 -1.40
CA ASP A 77 5.86 26.81 -0.28
C ASP A 77 6.93 25.74 -0.02
N LYS A 78 7.45 25.71 1.21
CA LYS A 78 8.42 24.69 1.67
C LYS A 78 7.89 23.28 1.51
N ALA A 79 6.56 23.10 1.57
CA ALA A 79 5.93 21.81 1.36
C ALA A 79 6.21 21.25 -0.04
N ARG A 80 6.40 22.11 -1.06
CA ARG A 80 6.70 21.71 -2.43
C ARG A 80 7.94 20.81 -2.53
N ALA A 81 8.92 20.98 -1.64
CA ALA A 81 10.12 20.13 -1.55
C ALA A 81 9.81 18.66 -1.19
N HIS A 82 8.60 18.35 -0.74
CA HIS A 82 8.14 16.99 -0.45
C HIS A 82 7.37 16.34 -1.60
N LEU A 83 7.08 17.08 -2.68
CA LEU A 83 6.51 16.48 -3.89
C LEU A 83 7.57 15.60 -4.59
N PRO A 84 7.15 14.52 -5.25
CA PRO A 84 8.09 13.66 -5.95
C PRO A 84 8.69 14.39 -7.17
N HIS A 85 10.02 14.41 -7.25
CA HIS A 85 10.75 14.96 -8.39
C HIS A 85 10.91 13.88 -9.45
N LEU A 86 9.99 13.83 -10.43
CA LEU A 86 9.92 12.78 -11.46
C LEU A 86 11.00 12.93 -12.56
N GLN A 87 12.27 12.97 -12.16
CA GLN A 87 13.42 13.12 -13.05
C GLN A 87 14.10 11.80 -13.41
N ASP A 88 13.78 10.73 -12.69
CA ASP A 88 14.35 9.40 -12.89
C ASP A 88 13.30 8.29 -12.70
N MET A 89 13.66 7.07 -13.08
CA MET A 89 12.73 5.94 -12.93
C MET A 89 12.50 5.53 -11.47
N GLN A 90 13.41 5.90 -10.56
CA GLN A 90 13.27 5.60 -9.13
C GLN A 90 12.09 6.40 -8.55
N SER A 91 12.09 7.71 -8.74
CA SER A 91 11.01 8.62 -8.33
C SER A 91 9.67 8.30 -8.99
N VAL A 92 9.68 7.89 -10.27
CA VAL A 92 8.49 7.38 -10.96
C VAL A 92 7.96 6.12 -10.29
N THR A 93 8.84 5.18 -9.96
CA THR A 93 8.43 3.92 -9.32
C THR A 93 7.91 4.17 -7.91
N ASP A 94 8.50 5.10 -7.17
CA ASP A 94 8.01 5.51 -5.85
C ASP A 94 6.63 6.18 -5.94
N LEU A 95 6.39 7.05 -6.93
CA LEU A 95 5.06 7.61 -7.19
C LEU A 95 4.03 6.53 -7.52
N LEU A 96 4.34 5.63 -8.46
CA LEU A 96 3.43 4.55 -8.84
C LEU A 96 3.17 3.59 -7.67
N THR A 97 4.17 3.37 -6.80
CA THR A 97 3.99 2.57 -5.58
C THR A 97 3.03 3.25 -4.60
N LEU A 98 3.12 4.56 -4.40
CA LEU A 98 2.13 5.30 -3.60
C LEU A 98 0.71 5.16 -4.20
N CYS A 99 0.57 5.30 -5.52
CA CYS A 99 -0.73 5.13 -6.19
C CYS A 99 -1.27 3.71 -6.02
N ASN A 100 -0.42 2.69 -6.13
CA ASN A 100 -0.81 1.29 -5.94
C ASN A 100 -1.24 1.03 -4.49
N LEU A 101 -0.56 1.60 -3.49
CA LEU A 101 -1.03 1.58 -2.10
C LEU A 101 -2.40 2.25 -1.96
N GLY A 102 -2.65 3.35 -2.67
CA GLY A 102 -3.95 4.02 -2.75
C GLY A 102 -5.05 3.15 -3.34
N ILE A 103 -4.75 2.43 -4.42
CA ILE A 103 -5.69 1.53 -5.09
C ILE A 103 -6.01 0.32 -4.19
N LEU A 104 -4.98 -0.24 -3.56
CA LEU A 104 -5.05 -1.48 -2.78
C LEU A 104 -5.33 -1.26 -1.29
N GLN A 105 -5.82 -0.09 -0.87
CA GLN A 105 -6.02 0.20 0.56
C GLN A 105 -6.87 -0.85 1.29
N HIS A 106 -7.99 -1.29 0.68
CA HIS A 106 -8.82 -2.34 1.30
C HIS A 106 -8.12 -3.71 1.32
N VAL A 107 -7.18 -3.98 0.41
CA VAL A 107 -6.39 -5.22 0.43
C VAL A 107 -5.51 -5.27 1.68
N PHE A 108 -4.95 -4.14 2.09
CA PHE A 108 -4.09 -4.04 3.28
C PHE A 108 -4.84 -3.71 4.57
N ASP A 109 -6.15 -3.51 4.52
CA ASP A 109 -6.97 -3.27 5.69
C ASP A 109 -7.40 -4.60 6.31
N PHE A 110 -6.98 -4.86 7.56
CA PHE A 110 -7.25 -6.14 8.22
C PHE A 110 -8.74 -6.33 8.48
N ASP A 111 -9.47 -5.22 8.64
CA ASP A 111 -10.91 -5.24 8.87
C ASP A 111 -11.68 -5.70 7.61
N THR A 112 -11.06 -5.66 6.42
CA THR A 112 -11.63 -6.23 5.19
C THR A 112 -11.84 -7.75 5.29
N TYR A 113 -11.01 -8.43 6.08
CA TYR A 113 -11.06 -9.88 6.25
C TYR A 113 -11.79 -10.30 7.52
N THR A 114 -12.32 -9.34 8.27
CA THR A 114 -13.02 -9.56 9.53
C THR A 114 -14.51 -9.29 9.32
N HIS A 115 -15.38 -10.17 9.80
CA HIS A 115 -16.82 -9.95 9.75
C HIS A 115 -17.24 -8.75 10.63
N ALA A 116 -18.27 -8.01 10.23
CA ALA A 116 -18.67 -6.76 10.89
C ALA A 116 -19.01 -6.88 12.39
N THR A 117 -19.34 -8.07 12.88
CA THR A 117 -19.66 -8.34 14.29
C THR A 117 -18.50 -8.91 15.10
N ASN A 118 -17.34 -9.10 14.48
CA ASN A 118 -16.21 -9.82 15.06
C ASN A 118 -15.05 -8.86 15.31
N SER A 119 -14.26 -9.19 16.32
CA SER A 119 -12.90 -8.68 16.46
C SER A 119 -11.97 -9.44 15.51
N PRO A 120 -10.82 -8.86 15.09
CA PRO A 120 -9.90 -9.50 14.14
C PRO A 120 -9.39 -10.89 14.57
N THR A 121 -9.35 -11.18 15.87
CA THR A 121 -8.89 -12.46 16.42
C THR A 121 -9.98 -13.53 16.52
N ASP A 122 -11.25 -13.17 16.27
CA ASP A 122 -12.37 -14.08 16.49
C ASP A 122 -12.47 -15.12 15.37
N VAL A 123 -12.78 -16.36 15.76
CA VAL A 123 -13.09 -17.43 14.82
C VAL A 123 -14.48 -17.18 14.21
N MET A 124 -14.54 -16.99 12.90
CA MET A 124 -15.81 -16.76 12.20
C MET A 124 -16.60 -18.07 12.02
N THR A 125 -17.91 -18.01 12.29
CA THR A 125 -18.85 -19.10 11.99
C THR A 125 -19.03 -19.27 10.47
N PRO A 126 -19.49 -20.44 9.99
CA PRO A 126 -19.74 -20.65 8.56
C PRO A 126 -20.70 -19.61 7.95
N LYS A 127 -21.73 -19.20 8.69
CA LYS A 127 -22.67 -18.16 8.27
C LYS A 127 -21.95 -16.80 8.07
N GLN A 128 -21.12 -16.40 9.03
CA GLN A 128 -20.38 -15.14 8.95
C GLN A 128 -19.37 -15.15 7.78
N LYS A 129 -18.71 -16.29 7.53
CA LYS A 129 -17.84 -16.45 6.35
C LYS A 129 -18.63 -16.28 5.05
N ASP A 130 -19.83 -16.85 4.97
CA ASP A 130 -20.72 -16.72 3.81
C ASP A 130 -21.21 -15.28 3.61
N GLU A 131 -21.60 -14.59 4.69
CA GLU A 131 -22.03 -13.19 4.66
C GLU A 131 -20.89 -12.25 4.23
N LEU A 132 -19.70 -12.45 4.78
CA LEU A 132 -18.48 -11.74 4.37
C LEU A 132 -18.15 -12.01 2.89
N TRP A 133 -18.29 -13.26 2.45
CA TRP A 133 -18.01 -13.66 1.07
C TRP A 133 -19.03 -13.10 0.07
N LYS A 134 -20.33 -13.18 0.34
CA LYS A 134 -21.36 -12.78 -0.62
C LYS A 134 -21.62 -11.28 -0.63
N TYR A 135 -21.58 -10.65 0.55
CA TYR A 135 -22.07 -9.28 0.72
C TYR A 135 -20.98 -8.29 1.08
N ASP A 136 -19.72 -8.73 1.20
CA ASP A 136 -18.62 -7.89 1.71
C ASP A 136 -18.97 -7.27 3.08
N PHE A 137 -19.66 -8.06 3.92
CA PHE A 137 -20.12 -7.65 5.24
C PHE A 137 -18.97 -7.68 6.26
N ASN A 138 -17.97 -6.85 5.99
CA ASN A 138 -16.72 -6.75 6.72
C ASN A 138 -16.74 -5.63 7.77
N ALA A 139 -15.72 -5.61 8.64
CA ALA A 139 -15.62 -4.72 9.79
C ALA A 139 -15.10 -3.31 9.44
N VAL A 140 -14.74 -3.03 8.18
CA VAL A 140 -14.18 -1.73 7.80
C VAL A 140 -15.23 -0.63 8.05
N PRO A 141 -14.94 0.37 8.90
CA PRO A 141 -15.88 1.42 9.23
C PRO A 141 -16.34 2.20 7.99
N PRO A 142 -17.61 2.64 7.89
CA PRO A 142 -18.11 3.37 6.72
C PRO A 142 -17.30 4.62 6.36
N LEU A 143 -16.78 5.33 7.37
CA LEU A 143 -15.92 6.50 7.16
C LEU A 143 -14.58 6.10 6.51
N HIS A 144 -13.97 4.99 6.94
CA HIS A 144 -12.73 4.48 6.37
C HIS A 144 -12.94 4.00 4.93
N ARG A 145 -14.06 3.33 4.65
CA ARG A 145 -14.44 2.94 3.27
C ARG A 145 -14.52 4.16 2.36
N ARG A 146 -15.21 5.23 2.77
CA ARG A 146 -15.30 6.47 1.99
C ARG A 146 -13.93 7.12 1.78
N ALA A 147 -13.10 7.18 2.82
CA ALA A 147 -11.75 7.75 2.73
C ALA A 147 -10.85 6.93 1.79
N ALA A 148 -10.94 5.60 1.83
CA ALA A 148 -10.21 4.73 0.91
C ALA A 148 -10.70 4.85 -0.53
N MET A 149 -12.01 4.91 -0.76
CA MET A 149 -12.58 5.18 -2.08
C MET A 149 -12.11 6.51 -2.65
N HIS A 150 -12.09 7.56 -1.83
CA HIS A 150 -11.60 8.87 -2.23
C HIS A 150 -10.12 8.82 -2.61
N ALA A 151 -9.26 8.26 -1.75
CA ALA A 151 -7.84 8.13 -2.02
C ALA A 151 -7.55 7.26 -3.26
N ARG A 152 -8.33 6.20 -3.50
CA ARG A 152 -8.26 5.41 -4.73
C ARG A 152 -8.58 6.25 -5.97
N ALA A 153 -9.63 7.07 -5.91
CA ALA A 153 -9.98 7.96 -7.02
C ALA A 153 -8.85 8.96 -7.31
N LEU A 154 -8.25 9.56 -6.26
CA LEU A 154 -7.11 10.46 -6.41
C LEU A 154 -5.87 9.76 -6.97
N ALA A 155 -5.57 8.54 -6.52
CA ALA A 155 -4.45 7.75 -7.06
C ALA A 155 -4.62 7.46 -8.56
N LEU A 156 -5.83 7.14 -9.00
CA LEU A 156 -6.14 6.96 -10.42
C LEU A 156 -6.03 8.28 -11.20
N ASP A 157 -6.45 9.40 -10.62
CA ASP A 157 -6.33 10.73 -11.23
C ASP A 157 -4.86 11.16 -11.37
N ILE A 158 -4.01 10.89 -10.35
CA ILE A 158 -2.55 11.08 -10.44
C ILE A 158 -1.96 10.26 -11.59
N ILE A 159 -2.35 8.99 -11.74
CA ILE A 159 -1.90 8.16 -12.86
C ILE A 159 -2.36 8.74 -14.20
N GLY A 160 -3.59 9.25 -14.28
CA GLY A 160 -4.14 9.93 -15.46
C GLY A 160 -3.34 11.18 -15.82
N TRP A 161 -3.05 12.02 -14.83
CA TRP A 161 -2.18 13.19 -14.96
C TRP A 161 -0.77 12.81 -15.42
N PHE A 162 -0.16 11.79 -14.82
CA PHE A 162 1.17 11.32 -15.18
C PHE A 162 1.21 10.85 -16.64
N ASN A 163 0.19 10.11 -17.07
CA ASN A 163 0.04 9.67 -18.45
C ASN A 163 -0.17 10.82 -19.45
N ALA A 164 -0.83 11.91 -19.05
CA ALA A 164 -1.04 13.08 -19.90
C ALA A 164 0.21 13.99 -19.99
N THR A 165 1.06 13.95 -18.97
CA THR A 165 2.17 14.90 -18.82
C THR A 165 3.52 14.33 -19.28
N TYR A 166 3.71 13.02 -19.20
CA TYR A 166 5.01 12.38 -19.45
C TYR A 166 4.97 11.36 -20.59
N GLU A 167 6.13 11.15 -21.21
CA GLU A 167 6.39 10.07 -22.16
C GLU A 167 7.57 9.25 -21.65
N LEU A 168 7.42 7.93 -21.57
CA LEU A 168 8.51 7.05 -21.14
C LEU A 168 9.26 6.53 -22.36
N ARG A 169 10.57 6.77 -22.39
CA ARG A 169 11.48 6.34 -23.46
C ARG A 169 12.49 5.35 -22.90
N GLY A 170 12.77 4.31 -23.67
CA GLY A 170 13.75 3.28 -23.31
C GLY A 170 14.35 2.62 -24.53
N LYS A 171 15.21 1.63 -24.30
CA LYS A 171 15.75 0.76 -25.34
C LYS A 171 15.48 -0.70 -25.00
N VAL A 172 14.95 -1.45 -25.97
CA VAL A 172 14.78 -2.90 -25.88
C VAL A 172 15.46 -3.52 -27.09
N ASN A 173 16.38 -4.45 -26.85
CA ASN A 173 17.18 -5.09 -27.92
C ASN A 173 17.89 -4.09 -28.86
N GLY A 174 18.27 -2.93 -28.35
CA GLY A 174 18.91 -1.86 -29.11
C GLY A 174 17.96 -0.92 -29.86
N GLU A 175 16.66 -1.24 -29.92
CA GLU A 175 15.64 -0.40 -30.53
C GLU A 175 15.06 0.60 -29.52
N ASN A 176 14.87 1.84 -29.95
CA ASN A 176 14.22 2.86 -29.13
C ASN A 176 12.72 2.54 -29.05
N ILE A 177 12.22 2.44 -27.82
CA ILE A 177 10.79 2.27 -27.56
C ILE A 177 10.24 3.47 -26.81
N THR A 178 9.00 3.78 -27.12
CA THR A 178 8.21 4.76 -26.39
C THR A 178 6.98 4.06 -25.85
N VAL A 179 6.74 4.17 -24.55
CA VAL A 179 5.62 3.52 -23.88
C VAL A 179 4.79 4.58 -23.16
N ARG A 180 3.47 4.45 -23.25
CA ARG A 180 2.58 5.30 -22.48
C ARG A 180 2.68 4.98 -20.98
N PRO A 181 2.78 5.99 -20.11
CA PRO A 181 2.89 5.74 -18.67
C PRO A 181 1.77 4.89 -18.08
N ILE A 182 0.53 5.03 -18.58
CA ILE A 182 -0.60 4.22 -18.10
C ILE A 182 -0.38 2.71 -18.28
N SER A 183 0.30 2.29 -19.35
CA SER A 183 0.56 0.88 -19.61
C SER A 183 1.57 0.32 -18.61
N ILE A 184 2.61 1.10 -18.28
CA ILE A 184 3.59 0.74 -17.27
C ILE A 184 2.96 0.72 -15.88
N ALA A 185 2.13 1.71 -15.53
CA ALA A 185 1.42 1.74 -14.25
C ALA A 185 0.53 0.50 -14.06
N ALA A 186 -0.26 0.14 -15.08
CA ALA A 186 -1.11 -1.04 -15.04
C ALA A 186 -0.31 -2.35 -14.91
N GLN A 187 0.77 -2.49 -15.69
CA GLN A 187 1.66 -3.66 -15.60
C GLN A 187 2.32 -3.75 -14.22
N PHE A 188 2.80 -2.63 -13.68
CA PHE A 188 3.45 -2.58 -12.38
C PHE A 188 2.50 -2.96 -11.25
N LEU A 189 1.27 -2.45 -11.24
CA LEU A 189 0.21 -2.89 -10.33
C LEU A 189 -0.05 -4.39 -10.45
N GLY A 190 -0.18 -4.91 -11.69
CA GLY A 190 -0.38 -6.33 -11.94
C GLY A 190 0.74 -7.22 -11.38
N VAL A 191 2.00 -6.81 -11.56
CA VAL A 191 3.17 -7.51 -11.00
C VAL A 191 3.15 -7.48 -9.48
N GLN A 192 2.84 -6.33 -8.86
CA GLN A 192 2.74 -6.22 -7.40
C GLN A 192 1.64 -7.11 -6.82
N CYS A 193 0.45 -7.11 -7.44
CA CYS A 193 -0.66 -7.98 -7.06
C CYS A 193 -0.31 -9.48 -7.20
N SER A 194 0.29 -9.86 -8.33
CA SER A 194 0.77 -11.22 -8.57
C SER A 194 1.82 -11.64 -7.53
N GLY A 195 2.77 -10.76 -7.24
CA GLY A 195 3.80 -10.98 -6.21
C GLY A 195 3.21 -11.16 -4.82
N LEU A 196 2.21 -10.36 -4.43
CA LEU A 196 1.48 -10.52 -3.16
C LEU A 196 0.78 -11.88 -3.07
N LEU A 197 0.07 -12.30 -4.12
CA LEU A 197 -0.60 -13.60 -4.15
C LEU A 197 0.40 -14.76 -4.07
N TYR A 198 1.48 -14.69 -4.84
CA TYR A 198 2.55 -15.69 -4.80
C TYR A 198 3.17 -15.76 -3.41
N TYR A 199 3.49 -14.62 -2.81
CA TYR A 199 4.10 -14.58 -1.48
C TYR A 199 3.16 -15.14 -0.41
N LYS A 200 1.87 -14.78 -0.46
CA LYS A 200 0.86 -15.37 0.43
C LYS A 200 0.79 -16.89 0.29
N ASN A 201 0.82 -17.41 -0.93
CA ASN A 201 0.79 -18.86 -1.17
C ASN A 201 2.02 -19.55 -0.56
N VAL A 202 3.23 -19.04 -0.83
CA VAL A 202 4.48 -19.59 -0.28
C VAL A 202 4.52 -19.52 1.25
N ALA A 203 3.99 -18.44 1.84
CA ALA A 203 3.90 -18.32 3.30
C ALA A 203 2.98 -19.39 3.91
N LEU A 204 1.82 -19.63 3.30
CA LEU A 204 0.88 -20.68 3.73
C LEU A 204 1.49 -22.08 3.61
N GLU A 205 2.20 -22.39 2.51
CA GLU A 205 2.92 -23.66 2.34
C GLU A 205 3.98 -23.90 3.42
N LYS A 206 4.55 -22.83 3.97
CA LYS A 206 5.51 -22.88 5.09
C LYS A 206 4.86 -22.86 6.47
N GLY A 207 3.54 -22.88 6.56
CA GLY A 207 2.80 -22.83 7.82
C GLY A 207 2.80 -21.45 8.50
N HIS A 208 3.11 -20.39 7.75
CA HIS A 208 2.98 -19.03 8.24
C HIS A 208 1.58 -18.50 7.97
N GLU A 209 0.86 -18.21 9.05
CA GLU A 209 -0.42 -17.54 8.99
C GLU A 209 -0.21 -16.01 9.07
N GLY A 210 -0.75 -15.30 8.08
CA GLY A 210 -0.78 -13.83 8.07
C GLY A 210 -2.02 -13.28 8.76
N VAL A 211 -2.53 -12.15 8.26
CA VAL A 211 -3.79 -11.54 8.71
C VAL A 211 -4.87 -12.60 8.92
N ALA A 212 -5.49 -12.58 10.10
CA ALA A 212 -6.54 -13.50 10.46
C ALA A 212 -7.65 -13.51 9.41
N ASN A 213 -8.17 -14.71 9.11
CA ASN A 213 -9.23 -14.93 8.14
C ASN A 213 -8.91 -14.54 6.67
N CYS A 214 -7.75 -13.96 6.37
CA CYS A 214 -7.30 -13.68 5.01
C CYS A 214 -6.75 -14.96 4.36
N THR A 215 -7.63 -15.73 3.72
CA THR A 215 -7.23 -16.87 2.87
C THR A 215 -6.68 -16.40 1.53
N LEU A 216 -5.97 -17.27 0.81
CA LEU A 216 -5.50 -16.95 -0.55
C LEU A 216 -6.68 -16.62 -1.49
N GLU A 217 -7.81 -17.31 -1.32
CA GLU A 217 -9.02 -17.09 -2.10
C GLU A 217 -9.65 -15.72 -1.80
N MET A 218 -9.76 -15.36 -0.51
CA MET A 218 -10.25 -14.03 -0.12
C MET A 218 -9.32 -12.91 -0.58
N LEU A 219 -8.01 -13.11 -0.49
CA LEU A 219 -7.04 -12.16 -1.00
C LEU A 219 -7.16 -11.95 -2.51
N ARG A 220 -7.29 -13.05 -3.26
CA ARG A 220 -7.49 -13.01 -4.72
C ARG A 220 -8.76 -12.28 -5.12
N ARG A 221 -9.83 -12.36 -4.32
CA ARG A 221 -11.08 -11.62 -4.58
C ARG A 221 -10.92 -10.10 -4.43
N GLN A 222 -10.01 -9.64 -3.58
CA GLN A 222 -9.80 -8.21 -3.32
C GLN A 222 -8.86 -7.52 -4.34
N ILE A 223 -8.13 -8.30 -5.12
CA ILE A 223 -7.20 -7.89 -6.17
C ILE A 223 -7.92 -7.88 -7.52
#